data_AF-A0A383CZD6-F1
#
_entry.id   AF-A0A383CZD6-F1
#
_cell.length_a   1.000
_cell.length_b   1.000
_cell.length_c   1.000
_cell.angle_alpha   90.00
_cell.angle_beta   90.00
_cell.angle_gamma   90.00
#
_symmetry.space_group_name_H-M   'P 1'
#
loop_
_entity.id
_entity.type
_entity.pdbx_description
1 polymer ?
#
loop_
_entity_poly.entity_id
_entity_poly.type
_entity_poly.pdbx_seq_one_letter_code
_entity_poly.pdbx_strand_id
1 'polypeptide(L)'
;MKNNTTLINSILSTYNINTYLKNIALVLFGTLLLALSSKVQVPFWPVPMTMQTFMVFIIGMAYGWRLAFFTLVAYLIEGALGLPVFAKGGGLLYLMGPTAGYLYGMTIAAAVIGFFAE
;
A
#
# COMPACT_ATOMS: atom_id res chain seq x y z
N MET A 1 -2.52 18.80 -17.06
CA MET A 1 -3.79 18.53 -16.34
C MET A 1 -3.45 18.33 -14.87
N LYS A 2 -3.75 19.32 -14.02
CA LYS A 2 -3.53 19.27 -12.57
C LYS A 2 -4.87 18.90 -11.96
N ASN A 3 -5.26 17.65 -12.07
CA ASN A 3 -6.55 17.19 -11.57
C ASN A 3 -6.42 16.94 -10.07
N ASN A 4 -7.03 17.82 -9.28
CA ASN A 4 -7.23 17.66 -7.84
C ASN A 4 -8.36 16.63 -7.55
N THR A 5 -8.38 15.50 -8.27
CA THR A 5 -9.51 14.55 -8.28
C THR A 5 -9.40 13.44 -7.24
N THR A 6 -8.22 13.23 -6.66
CA THR A 6 -8.05 12.20 -5.63
C THR A 6 -8.72 12.61 -4.32
N LEU A 7 -9.32 11.65 -3.61
CA LEU A 7 -10.02 11.87 -2.34
C LEU A 7 -9.14 12.56 -1.29
N ILE A 8 -7.85 12.22 -1.26
CA ILE A 8 -6.90 12.87 -0.35
C ILE A 8 -6.67 14.33 -0.71
N ASN A 9 -6.68 14.68 -1.99
CA ASN A 9 -6.54 16.07 -2.39
C ASN A 9 -7.82 16.85 -2.10
N SER A 10 -9.01 16.26 -2.22
CA SER A 10 -10.25 16.96 -1.85
C SER A 10 -10.37 17.22 -0.34
N ILE A 11 -9.90 16.30 0.51
CA ILE A 11 -9.98 16.45 1.97
C ILE A 11 -8.84 17.34 2.51
N LEU A 12 -7.59 17.06 2.11
CA LEU A 12 -6.41 17.70 2.71
C LEU A 12 -5.98 18.99 2.00
N SER A 13 -6.48 19.30 0.79
CA SER A 13 -6.18 20.58 0.12
C SER A 13 -6.74 21.79 0.87
N THR A 14 -7.68 21.59 1.78
CA THR A 14 -8.23 22.65 2.65
C THR A 14 -7.18 23.19 3.63
N TYR A 15 -6.16 22.39 3.94
CA TYR A 15 -5.08 22.78 4.85
C TYR A 15 -3.83 23.19 4.05
N ASN A 16 -3.20 24.30 4.44
CA ASN A 16 -1.99 24.81 3.80
C ASN A 16 -0.72 24.06 4.28
N ILE A 17 -0.70 22.75 4.07
CA ILE A 17 0.39 21.86 4.47
C ILE A 17 1.38 21.71 3.31
N ASN A 18 2.67 21.66 3.61
CA ASN A 18 3.70 21.34 2.62
C ASN A 18 3.41 19.98 1.96
N THR A 19 3.27 19.96 0.63
CA THR A 19 2.92 18.77 -0.16
C THR A 19 3.88 17.60 0.05
N TYR A 20 5.18 17.87 0.24
CA TYR A 20 6.17 16.82 0.48
C TYR A 20 5.95 16.13 1.82
N LEU A 21 5.75 16.91 2.89
CA LEU A 21 5.46 16.37 4.22
C LEU A 21 4.15 15.58 4.22
N LYS A 22 3.12 16.09 3.53
CA LYS A 22 1.84 15.39 3.35
C LYS A 22 2.06 14.01 2.71
N ASN A 23 2.79 13.96 1.59
CA ASN A 23 3.01 12.71 0.86
C ASN A 23 3.81 11.70 1.68
N ILE A 24 4.85 12.14 2.38
CA ILE A 24 5.64 11.26 3.27
C ILE A 24 4.75 10.70 4.39
N ALA A 25 3.97 11.55 5.04
CA ALA A 25 3.06 11.13 6.11
C ALA A 25 2.02 10.12 5.60
N LEU A 26 1.47 10.34 4.40
CA LEU A 26 0.51 9.43 3.78
C LEU A 26 1.15 8.09 3.41
N VAL A 27 2.36 8.08 2.87
CA VAL A 27 3.09 6.83 2.58
C VAL A 27 3.28 6.04 3.87
N LEU A 28 3.81 6.65 4.93
CA LEU A 28 4.01 5.98 6.22
C LEU A 28 2.70 5.47 6.83
N PHE A 29 1.63 6.26 6.72
CA PHE A 29 0.31 5.85 7.20
C PHE A 29 -0.25 4.67 6.38
N GLY A 30 -0.09 4.71 5.06
CA GLY A 30 -0.50 3.63 4.16
C GLY A 30 0.27 2.34 4.38
N THR A 31 1.60 2.39 4.56
CA THR A 31 2.39 1.19 4.87
C THR A 31 2.05 0.61 6.24
N LEU A 32 1.78 1.46 7.24
CA LEU A 32 1.28 1.02 8.54
C LEU A 32 -0.06 0.29 8.42
N LEU A 33 -1.02 0.83 7.67
CA LEU A 33 -2.32 0.18 7.44
C LEU A 33 -2.17 -1.16 6.71
N LEU A 34 -1.28 -1.25 5.72
CA LEU A 34 -0.96 -2.51 5.04
C LEU A 34 -0.35 -3.53 6.01
N ALA A 35 0.60 -3.10 6.85
CA ALA A 35 1.23 -3.96 7.83
C ALA A 35 0.19 -4.51 8.83
N LEU A 36 -0.66 -3.65 9.39
CA LEU A 36 -1.71 -4.06 10.34
C LEU A 36 -2.74 -4.99 9.69
N SER A 37 -3.24 -4.64 8.49
CA SER A 37 -4.22 -5.46 7.78
C SER A 37 -3.66 -6.80 7.31
N SER A 38 -2.36 -6.91 7.06
CA SER A 38 -1.71 -8.19 6.74
C SER A 38 -1.75 -9.19 7.90
N LYS A 39 -1.82 -8.71 9.15
CA LYS A 39 -1.91 -9.58 10.35
C LYS A 39 -3.31 -10.08 10.61
N VAL A 40 -4.33 -9.35 10.14
CA VAL A 40 -5.73 -9.80 10.19
C VAL A 40 -5.92 -10.82 9.08
N GLN A 41 -5.79 -12.09 9.43
CA GLN A 41 -5.78 -13.18 8.47
C GLN A 41 -6.49 -14.44 8.96
N VAL A 42 -7.06 -15.16 8.01
CA VAL A 42 -7.53 -16.52 8.22
C VAL A 42 -6.41 -17.48 7.79
N PRO A 43 -6.02 -18.45 8.64
CA PRO A 43 -4.97 -19.39 8.29
C PRO A 43 -5.41 -20.28 7.12
N PHE A 44 -4.71 -20.13 5.99
CA PHE A 44 -4.86 -20.94 4.78
C PHE A 44 -3.47 -21.47 4.36
N TRP A 45 -3.45 -22.60 3.66
CA TRP A 45 -2.22 -23.20 3.12
C TRP A 45 -2.28 -23.28 1.59
N PRO A 46 -1.22 -22.89 0.85
CA PRO A 46 0.06 -22.37 1.34
C PRO A 46 0.07 -20.87 1.67
N VAL A 47 -0.92 -20.11 1.17
CA VAL A 47 -0.98 -18.65 1.29
C VAL A 47 -2.14 -18.24 2.22
N PRO A 48 -1.89 -17.50 3.32
CA PRO A 48 -2.97 -17.04 4.20
C PRO A 48 -3.86 -16.02 3.48
N MET A 49 -5.15 -16.03 3.80
CA MET A 49 -6.09 -15.01 3.33
C MET A 49 -6.07 -13.83 4.31
N THR A 50 -5.63 -12.66 3.87
CA THR A 50 -5.47 -11.47 4.72
C THR A 50 -6.42 -10.34 4.32
N MET A 51 -6.67 -9.39 5.22
CA MET A 51 -7.38 -8.13 4.92
C MET A 51 -6.52 -7.13 4.13
N GLN A 52 -5.29 -7.50 3.77
CA GLN A 52 -4.37 -6.63 3.05
C GLN A 52 -4.89 -6.26 1.67
N THR A 53 -5.50 -7.20 0.94
CA THR A 53 -6.08 -6.93 -0.38
C THR A 53 -7.14 -5.83 -0.33
N PHE A 54 -8.00 -5.83 0.70
CA PHE A 54 -8.96 -4.77 0.93
C PHE A 54 -8.29 -3.40 1.14
N MET A 55 -7.21 -3.34 1.93
CA MET A 55 -6.46 -2.09 2.10
C MET A 55 -5.76 -1.62 0.83
N VAL A 56 -5.30 -2.53 -0.02
CA VAL A 56 -4.75 -2.19 -1.34
C VAL A 56 -5.77 -1.47 -2.21
N PHE A 57 -7.04 -1.91 -2.21
CA PHE A 57 -8.11 -1.21 -2.91
C PHE A 57 -8.37 0.18 -2.33
N ILE A 58 -8.47 0.31 -1.01
CA ILE A 58 -8.68 1.61 -0.35
C ILE A 58 -7.56 2.58 -0.69
N ILE A 59 -6.30 2.15 -0.55
CA ILE A 59 -5.14 2.98 -0.83
C ILE A 59 -5.13 3.38 -2.31
N GLY A 60 -5.34 2.44 -3.23
CA GLY A 60 -5.45 2.72 -4.67
C GLY A 60 -6.47 3.81 -4.95
N MET A 61 -7.71 3.65 -4.46
CA MET A 61 -8.79 4.60 -4.72
C MET A 61 -8.58 5.97 -4.05
N ALA A 62 -7.98 6.01 -2.86
CA ALA A 62 -7.87 7.25 -2.10
C ALA A 62 -6.62 8.08 -2.43
N TYR A 63 -5.51 7.42 -2.79
CA TYR A 63 -4.19 8.06 -2.92
C TYR A 63 -3.88 8.50 -4.36
N GLY A 64 -4.59 7.95 -5.35
CA GLY A 64 -4.25 8.10 -6.77
C GLY A 64 -3.06 7.23 -7.18
N TRP A 65 -2.78 7.12 -8.47
CA TRP A 65 -1.87 6.08 -8.98
C TRP A 65 -0.43 6.22 -8.47
N ARG A 66 0.11 7.44 -8.44
CA ARG A 66 1.51 7.68 -8.03
C ARG A 66 1.72 7.37 -6.57
N LEU A 67 0.90 7.99 -5.72
CA LEU A 67 1.08 7.89 -4.28
C LEU A 67 0.74 6.46 -3.80
N ALA A 68 -0.30 5.82 -4.36
CA ALA A 68 -0.59 4.42 -4.06
C ALA A 68 0.56 3.49 -4.46
N PHE A 69 1.12 3.65 -5.68
CA PHE A 69 2.26 2.86 -6.13
C PHE A 69 3.47 3.01 -5.19
N PHE A 70 3.87 4.25 -4.88
CA PHE A 70 5.00 4.50 -3.99
C PHE A 70 4.76 4.01 -2.56
N THR A 71 3.52 4.05 -2.05
CA THR A 71 3.16 3.45 -0.77
C THR A 71 3.41 1.94 -0.77
N LEU A 72 2.98 1.22 -1.81
CA LEU A 72 3.18 -0.23 -1.85
C LEU A 72 4.64 -0.61 -2.12
N VAL A 73 5.37 0.17 -2.93
CA VAL A 73 6.81 0.00 -3.08
C VAL A 73 7.54 0.21 -1.74
N ALA A 74 7.18 1.24 -0.98
CA ALA A 74 7.73 1.46 0.36
C ALA A 74 7.45 0.27 1.29
N TYR A 75 6.23 -0.26 1.27
CA TYR A 75 5.86 -1.47 2.02
C TYR A 75 6.70 -2.70 1.64
N LEU A 76 7.01 -2.89 0.35
CA LEU A 76 7.90 -3.96 -0.10
C LEU A 76 9.33 -3.74 0.39
N ILE A 77 9.84 -2.50 0.37
CA ILE A 77 11.17 -2.15 0.86
C ILE A 77 11.26 -2.38 2.36
N GLU A 78 10.27 -1.92 3.14
CA GLU A 78 10.18 -2.17 4.58
C GLU A 78 10.27 -3.68 4.90
N GLY A 79 9.49 -4.48 4.17
CA GLY A 79 9.54 -5.93 4.30
C GLY A 79 10.87 -6.53 3.85
N ALA A 80 11.46 -6.04 2.75
CA ALA A 80 12.77 -6.50 2.26
C ALA A 80 13.89 -6.26 3.28
N LEU A 81 13.85 -5.13 3.98
CA LEU A 81 14.77 -4.77 5.07
C LEU A 81 14.61 -5.65 6.32
N GLY A 82 13.64 -6.56 6.34
CA GLY A 82 13.44 -7.52 7.42
C GLY A 82 12.41 -7.10 8.45
N LEU A 83 11.72 -5.96 8.27
CA LEU A 83 10.62 -5.60 9.15
C LEU A 83 9.49 -6.62 9.02
N PRO A 84 8.83 -7.03 10.12
CA PRO A 84 7.81 -8.06 10.11
C PRO A 84 6.45 -7.54 9.61
N VAL A 85 6.43 -6.83 8.48
CA VAL A 85 5.25 -6.17 7.91
C VAL A 85 4.36 -7.08 7.09
N PHE A 86 4.87 -8.23 6.63
CA PHE A 86 4.07 -9.21 5.87
C PHE A 86 3.31 -10.16 6.80
N ALA A 87 2.33 -10.86 6.23
CA ALA A 87 1.43 -11.80 6.90
C ALA A 87 2.10 -12.75 7.91
N LYS A 88 3.25 -13.34 7.55
CA LYS A 88 3.99 -14.31 8.38
C LYS A 88 5.44 -13.92 8.66
N GLY A 89 5.85 -12.67 8.41
CA GLY A 89 7.22 -12.24 8.66
C GLY A 89 7.69 -11.08 7.77
N GLY A 90 8.95 -11.16 7.36
CA GLY A 90 9.66 -10.18 6.55
C GLY A 90 10.91 -10.81 5.94
N GLY A 91 11.68 -10.02 5.20
CA GLY A 91 12.98 -10.36 4.63
C GLY A 91 12.95 -10.65 3.13
N LEU A 92 14.13 -10.61 2.51
CA LEU A 92 14.29 -10.78 1.07
C LEU A 92 13.84 -12.17 0.57
N LEU A 93 14.06 -13.21 1.37
CA LEU A 93 13.60 -14.58 1.05
C LEU A 93 12.08 -14.67 0.98
N TYR A 94 11.35 -13.88 1.79
CA TYR A 94 9.90 -13.85 1.75
C TYR A 94 9.38 -13.32 0.40
N LEU A 95 10.08 -12.34 -0.16
CA LEU A 95 9.80 -11.76 -1.48
C LEU A 95 10.14 -12.67 -2.66
N MET A 96 10.75 -13.83 -2.41
CA MET A 96 11.01 -14.86 -3.43
C MET A 96 10.17 -16.12 -3.17
N GLY A 97 9.34 -16.12 -2.14
CA GLY A 97 8.51 -17.24 -1.73
C GLY A 97 7.17 -17.34 -2.49
N PRO A 98 6.30 -18.29 -2.10
CA PRO A 98 5.03 -18.54 -2.79
C PRO A 98 4.04 -17.35 -2.73
N THR A 99 4.20 -16.44 -1.76
CA THR A 99 3.37 -15.25 -1.60
C THR A 99 3.86 -14.04 -2.40
N ALA A 100 5.06 -14.10 -2.97
CA ALA A 100 5.70 -12.98 -3.67
C ALA A 100 4.84 -12.40 -4.81
N GLY A 101 4.25 -13.28 -5.61
CA GLY A 101 3.39 -12.89 -6.72
C GLY A 101 2.19 -12.03 -6.29
N TYR A 102 1.63 -12.30 -5.10
CA TYR A 102 0.56 -11.47 -4.55
C TYR A 102 1.07 -10.09 -4.15
N LEU A 103 2.23 -10.00 -3.53
CA LEU A 103 2.82 -8.72 -3.11
C LEU A 103 3.14 -7.81 -4.31
N TYR A 104 3.79 -8.35 -5.33
CA TYR A 104 4.07 -7.61 -6.57
C TYR A 104 2.79 -7.29 -7.35
N GLY A 105 1.88 -8.27 -7.46
CA GLY A 105 0.59 -8.09 -8.13
C GLY A 105 -0.26 -7.02 -7.47
N MET A 106 -0.32 -6.98 -6.13
CA MET A 106 -1.02 -5.94 -5.38
C MET A 106 -0.40 -4.56 -5.60
N THR A 107 0.93 -4.48 -5.75
CA THR A 107 1.62 -3.21 -6.06
C THR A 107 1.18 -2.65 -7.40
N ILE A 108 1.13 -3.51 -8.43
CA ILE A 108 0.62 -3.15 -9.76
C ILE A 108 -0.87 -2.81 -9.68
N ALA A 109 -1.66 -3.61 -8.96
CA ALA A 109 -3.09 -3.39 -8.81
C ALA A 109 -3.40 -2.02 -8.17
N ALA A 110 -2.67 -1.60 -7.12
CA ALA A 110 -2.86 -0.30 -6.51
C ALA A 110 -2.62 0.86 -7.49
N ALA A 111 -1.59 0.75 -8.33
CA ALA A 111 -1.32 1.73 -9.37
C ALA A 111 -2.46 1.80 -10.39
N VAL A 112 -2.94 0.64 -10.87
CA VAL A 112 -4.04 0.57 -11.84
C VAL A 112 -5.35 1.10 -11.25
N ILE A 113 -5.69 0.72 -10.02
CA ILE A 113 -6.87 1.21 -9.30
C ILE A 113 -6.78 2.73 -9.14
N GLY A 114 -5.63 3.23 -8.67
CA GLY A 114 -5.42 4.66 -8.51
C GLY A 114 -5.41 5.43 -9.82
N PHE A 115 -5.08 4.79 -10.94
CA PHE A 115 -5.14 5.42 -12.26
C PHE A 115 -6.58 5.58 -12.73
N PHE A 116 -7.45 4.62 -12.46
CA PHE A 116 -8.88 4.72 -12.76
C PHE A 116 -9.65 5.64 -11.80
N ALA A 117 -9.12 5.85 -10.59
CA ALA A 117 -9.75 6.72 -9.59
C ALA A 117 -9.39 8.21 -9.73
N GLU A 118 -8.36 8.55 -10.52
CA GLU A 118 -7.85 9.91 -10.75
C GLU A 118 -8.39 10.54 -12.04
#